data_AF-A0A9R0XZH0-F1
#
_entry.id   AF-A0A9R0XZH0-F1
#
_cell.length_a   1.000
_cell.length_b   1.000
_cell.length_c   1.000
_cell.angle_alpha   90.00
_cell.angle_beta   90.00
_cell.angle_gamma   90.00
#
_symmetry.space_group_name_H-M   'P 1'
#
loop_
_entity.id
_entity.type
_entity.pdbx_description
1 polymer ?
#
loop_
_entity_poly.entity_id
_entity_poly.type
_entity_poly.pdbx_seq_one_letter_code
_entity_poly.pdbx_strand_id
1 'polypeptide(L)'
;MEFLIIKDTLNNDGRLAIGGELFVYENFGRVPVESVSAGDICAIGETIADKVSGTALPTIKIEEPTVRMSFSINTSPFVGKEGKFVTSRNLRDRLYRELERNLAMKVEDGETADTFLVSGRGTLHLTILIENMRREGYEFMIGPPKVINKTVNGKLLEPYEVCTHALPREPKQFNV
;
A
#
# COMPACT_ATOMS: atom_id res chain seq x y z
N MET A 1 7.60 3.51 -0.54
CA MET A 1 8.95 3.97 -0.93
C MET A 1 9.80 3.76 0.31
N GLU A 2 10.51 2.64 0.37
CA GLU A 2 11.34 2.29 1.52
C GLU A 2 12.67 3.03 1.39
N PHE A 3 13.06 3.72 2.45
CA PHE A 3 14.33 4.45 2.56
C PHE A 3 15.19 3.68 3.55
N LEU A 4 16.30 3.11 3.10
CA LEU A 4 17.26 2.47 3.99
C LEU A 4 18.22 3.54 4.53
N ILE A 5 18.11 3.84 5.84
CA ILE A 5 19.16 4.53 6.59
C ILE A 5 20.21 3.47 6.92
N ILE A 6 21.33 3.45 6.19
CA ILE A 6 22.49 2.66 6.57
C ILE A 6 23.08 3.31 7.82
N LYS A 7 22.99 2.63 8.97
CA LYS A 7 23.79 2.98 10.16
C LYS A 7 24.85 1.92 10.39
N ASP A 8 26.09 2.37 10.23
CA ASP A 8 27.38 1.75 10.57
C ASP A 8 27.67 0.33 10.07
N THR A 9 28.57 0.23 9.09
CA THR A 9 29.85 -0.45 9.32
C THR A 9 30.91 0.17 8.41
N LEU A 10 31.77 0.99 9.02
CA LEU A 10 32.94 1.61 8.42
C LEU A 10 33.96 0.50 8.09
N ASN A 11 34.33 0.34 6.81
CA ASN A 11 35.74 0.08 6.52
C ASN A 11 36.54 1.30 7.02
N ASN A 12 37.85 1.21 7.24
CA ASN A 12 38.66 2.36 7.71
C ASN A 12 38.49 3.66 6.87
N ASP A 13 37.81 3.58 5.72
CA ASP A 13 37.52 4.67 4.78
C ASP A 13 35.99 4.94 4.57
N GLY A 14 35.09 4.25 5.27
CA GLY A 14 33.64 4.54 5.33
C GLY A 14 32.79 4.29 4.07
N ARG A 15 33.24 3.43 3.15
CA ARG A 15 32.58 3.17 1.86
C ARG A 15 32.11 1.72 1.70
N LEU A 16 30.88 1.55 1.19
CA LEU A 16 30.29 0.27 0.82
C LEU A 16 30.19 0.18 -0.71
N ALA A 17 30.82 -0.85 -1.31
CA ALA A 17 30.76 -1.14 -2.75
C ALA A 17 29.99 -2.45 -2.97
N ILE A 18 28.83 -2.35 -3.62
CA ILE A 18 27.99 -3.51 -3.98
C ILE A 18 28.30 -3.86 -5.44
N GLY A 19 28.31 -5.14 -5.81
CA GLY A 19 28.57 -5.61 -7.19
C GLY A 19 27.50 -5.26 -8.23
N GLY A 20 26.71 -4.20 -8.02
CA GLY A 20 25.67 -3.68 -8.92
C GLY A 20 25.64 -2.15 -8.91
N GLU A 21 24.90 -1.53 -9.84
CA GLU A 21 24.81 -0.06 -9.93
C GLU A 21 24.09 0.55 -8.72
N LEU A 22 24.74 1.51 -8.04
CA LEU A 22 24.17 2.23 -6.90
C LEU A 22 23.57 3.55 -7.37
N PHE A 23 22.42 3.92 -6.82
CA PHE A 23 21.77 5.20 -7.08
C PHE A 23 21.46 5.94 -5.77
N VAL A 24 21.85 7.21 -5.71
CA VAL A 24 21.48 8.14 -4.63
C VAL A 24 20.44 9.12 -5.17
N TYR A 25 19.51 9.51 -4.29
CA TYR A 25 18.54 10.56 -4.59
C TYR A 25 19.15 11.94 -4.33
N GLU A 26 19.35 12.72 -5.39
CA GLU A 26 19.69 14.13 -5.31
C GLU A 26 18.55 14.98 -5.87
N ASN A 27 18.01 15.89 -5.05
CA ASN A 27 16.83 16.70 -5.37
C ASN A 27 15.62 15.84 -5.77
N PHE A 28 15.30 15.79 -7.07
CA PHE A 28 14.19 15.04 -7.65
C PHE A 28 14.65 13.91 -8.59
N GLY A 29 15.96 13.69 -8.70
CA GLY A 29 16.58 12.74 -9.63
C GLY A 29 17.31 11.61 -8.91
N ARG A 30 17.59 10.53 -9.67
CA ARG A 30 18.51 9.47 -9.26
C ARG A 30 19.81 9.64 -10.02
N VAL A 31 20.93 9.63 -9.30
CA VAL A 31 22.28 9.76 -9.88
C VAL A 31 23.05 8.48 -9.58
N PRO A 32 23.72 7.86 -10.58
CA PRO A 32 24.58 6.71 -10.33
C PRO A 32 25.82 7.13 -9.52
N VAL A 33 26.17 6.33 -8.51
CA VAL A 33 27.33 6.57 -7.64
C VAL A 33 28.17 5.30 -7.49
N GLU A 34 29.46 5.43 -7.20
CA GLU A 34 30.35 4.28 -6.99
C GLU A 34 30.30 3.73 -5.56
N SER A 35 29.93 4.56 -4.58
CA SER A 35 29.85 4.18 -3.17
C SER A 35 28.85 5.03 -2.42
N VAL A 36 28.25 4.47 -1.37
CA VAL A 36 27.38 5.17 -0.42
C VAL A 36 27.95 5.06 1.00
N SER A 37 27.69 6.08 1.82
CA SER A 37 28.08 6.15 3.22
C SER A 37 26.85 6.10 4.15
N ALA A 38 27.11 5.92 5.45
CA ALA A 38 26.04 5.88 6.44
C ALA A 38 25.25 7.21 6.45
N GLY A 39 23.92 7.11 6.39
CA GLY A 39 23.02 8.26 6.30
C GLY A 39 22.59 8.65 4.88
N ASP A 40 23.20 8.09 3.83
CA ASP A 40 22.76 8.33 2.45
C ASP A 40 21.43 7.64 2.14
N ILE A 41 20.59 8.31 1.35
CA ILE A 41 19.30 7.76 0.89
C ILE A 41 19.52 7.09 -0.47
N CYS A 42 19.70 5.77 -0.44
CA CYS A 42 19.86 4.93 -1.62
C CYS A 42 18.64 4.03 -1.87
N ALA A 43 18.43 3.65 -3.13
CA ALA A 43 17.31 2.81 -3.54
C ALA A 43 17.64 1.31 -3.41
N ILE A 44 17.47 0.75 -2.21
CA ILE A 44 17.65 -0.67 -1.94
C ILE A 44 16.39 -1.20 -1.24
N GLY A 45 15.80 -2.28 -1.75
CA GLY A 45 14.52 -2.82 -1.26
C GLY A 45 14.61 -3.69 -0.01
N GLU A 46 15.82 -4.06 0.43
CA GLU A 46 16.05 -4.88 1.62
C GLU A 46 17.30 -4.39 2.36
N THR A 47 17.47 -4.80 3.62
CA THR A 47 18.71 -4.50 4.34
C THR A 47 19.83 -5.40 3.81
N ILE A 48 20.80 -4.80 3.14
CA ILE A 48 22.04 -5.46 2.75
C ILE A 48 23.03 -5.29 3.90
N ALA A 49 23.44 -6.40 4.51
CA ALA A 49 24.40 -6.43 5.60
C ALA A 49 25.68 -7.17 5.17
N ASP A 50 26.80 -6.86 5.83
CA ASP A 50 28.07 -7.54 5.59
C ASP A 50 27.97 -9.05 5.82
N LYS A 51 28.62 -9.84 4.96
CA LYS A 51 28.54 -11.30 4.99
C LYS A 51 29.23 -11.93 6.21
N VAL A 52 30.20 -11.24 6.81
CA VAL A 52 31.05 -11.75 7.89
C VAL A 52 30.59 -11.24 9.26
N SER A 53 30.21 -9.97 9.37
CA SER A 53 29.83 -9.36 10.65
C SER A 53 28.50 -8.59 10.64
N GLY A 54 27.78 -8.57 9.52
CA GLY A 54 26.55 -7.78 9.37
C GLY A 54 25.36 -8.41 10.10
N THR A 55 24.60 -7.59 10.83
CA THR A 55 23.28 -7.97 11.36
C THR A 55 22.20 -7.33 10.50
N ALA A 56 21.28 -8.14 9.95
CA ALA A 56 20.14 -7.62 9.21
C ALA A 56 19.23 -6.82 10.15
N LEU A 57 18.79 -5.64 9.71
CA LEU A 57 17.84 -4.83 10.47
C LEU A 57 16.49 -5.53 10.50
N PRO A 58 15.72 -5.36 11.60
CA PRO A 58 14.39 -5.92 11.70
C PRO A 58 13.49 -5.36 10.60
N THR A 59 12.78 -6.24 9.91
CA THR A 59 11.84 -5.86 8.86
C THR A 59 10.72 -4.99 9.43
N ILE A 60 10.36 -3.93 8.69
CA ILE A 60 9.21 -3.09 9.05
C ILE A 60 7.95 -3.93 8.93
N LYS A 61 7.18 -4.04 10.03
CA LYS A 61 5.88 -4.72 10.00
C LYS A 61 4.87 -3.85 9.25
N ILE A 62 4.37 -4.38 8.15
CA ILE A 62 3.25 -3.79 7.42
C ILE A 62 1.97 -4.02 8.23
N GLU A 63 1.19 -2.96 8.47
CA GLU A 63 -0.11 -3.09 9.12
C GLU A 63 -1.06 -3.92 8.26
N GLU A 64 -1.72 -4.88 8.90
CA GLU A 64 -2.68 -5.75 8.27
C GLU A 64 -3.97 -5.02 7.89
N PRO A 65 -4.65 -5.45 6.81
CA PRO A 65 -5.92 -4.86 6.42
C PRO A 65 -7.02 -5.13 7.46
N THR A 66 -7.93 -4.17 7.62
CA THR A 66 -9.02 -4.17 8.60
C THR A 66 -10.40 -4.28 7.94
N VAL A 67 -10.51 -3.86 6.67
CA VAL A 67 -11.75 -3.84 5.89
C VAL A 67 -11.56 -4.60 4.58
N ARG A 68 -12.58 -5.35 4.16
CA ARG A 68 -12.65 -6.02 2.85
C ARG A 68 -13.92 -5.64 2.10
N MET A 69 -13.85 -5.59 0.77
CA MET A 69 -15.01 -5.43 -0.12
C MET A 69 -14.80 -6.19 -1.43
N SER A 70 -15.89 -6.52 -2.12
CA SER A 70 -15.82 -7.15 -3.44
C SER A 70 -15.76 -6.11 -4.55
N PHE A 71 -14.89 -6.30 -5.52
CA PHE A 71 -14.81 -5.55 -6.77
C PHE A 71 -15.20 -6.51 -7.89
N SER A 72 -16.19 -6.19 -8.70
CA SER A 72 -16.62 -7.06 -9.80
C SER A 72 -16.88 -6.31 -11.09
N ILE A 73 -16.83 -6.98 -12.23
CA ILE A 73 -17.16 -6.36 -13.52
C ILE A 73 -18.58 -5.82 -13.51
N ASN A 74 -18.84 -4.73 -14.23
CA ASN A 74 -20.19 -4.21 -14.37
C ASN A 74 -21.02 -5.10 -15.31
N THR A 75 -22.03 -5.79 -14.78
CA THR A 75 -22.98 -6.62 -15.56
C THR A 75 -24.31 -5.92 -15.81
N SER A 76 -24.41 -4.63 -15.46
CA SER A 76 -25.59 -3.79 -15.65
C SER A 76 -25.85 -3.47 -17.13
N PRO A 77 -27.11 -3.21 -17.54
CA PRO A 77 -27.45 -2.71 -18.88
C PRO A 77 -26.77 -1.38 -19.27
N PHE A 78 -26.15 -0.70 -18.31
CA PHE A 78 -25.42 0.55 -18.51
C PHE A 78 -23.92 0.38 -18.72
N VAL A 79 -23.44 -0.87 -18.85
CA VAL A 79 -22.01 -1.16 -19.00
C VAL A 79 -21.38 -0.40 -20.16
N GLY A 80 -20.23 0.23 -19.90
CA GLY A 80 -19.40 0.89 -20.93
C GLY A 80 -19.93 2.25 -21.38
N LYS A 81 -20.83 2.86 -20.61
CA LYS A 81 -21.31 4.23 -20.85
C LYS A 81 -20.42 5.28 -20.18
N GLU A 82 -19.85 4.98 -19.03
CA GLU A 82 -19.06 5.94 -18.24
C GLU A 82 -17.57 5.60 -18.25
N GLY A 83 -17.20 4.33 -18.39
CA GLY A 83 -15.82 3.87 -18.43
C GLY A 83 -15.45 3.09 -19.70
N LYS A 84 -14.14 3.09 -19.97
CA LYS A 84 -13.53 2.35 -21.09
C LYS A 84 -13.04 0.96 -20.66
N PHE A 85 -12.70 0.80 -19.38
CA PHE A 85 -12.14 -0.44 -18.85
C PHE A 85 -13.20 -1.20 -18.05
N VAL A 86 -13.85 -2.17 -18.69
CA VAL A 86 -15.01 -2.92 -18.13
C VAL A 86 -14.76 -4.42 -17.94
N THR A 87 -13.66 -4.96 -18.51
CA THR A 87 -13.39 -6.40 -18.49
C THR A 87 -12.70 -6.85 -17.21
N SER A 88 -12.91 -8.11 -16.79
CA SER A 88 -12.24 -8.70 -15.63
C SER A 88 -10.70 -8.64 -15.74
N ARG A 89 -10.14 -8.85 -16.93
CA ARG A 89 -8.69 -8.72 -17.17
C ARG A 89 -8.16 -7.32 -16.81
N ASN A 90 -8.78 -6.28 -17.36
CA ASN A 90 -8.37 -4.90 -17.08
C ASN A 90 -8.46 -4.58 -15.58
N LEU A 91 -9.53 -5.05 -14.90
CA LEU A 91 -9.72 -4.85 -13.47
C LEU A 91 -8.62 -5.57 -12.66
N ARG A 92 -8.35 -6.84 -12.95
CA ARG A 92 -7.27 -7.62 -12.33
C ARG A 92 -5.92 -6.93 -12.50
N ASP A 93 -5.55 -6.60 -13.74
CA ASP A 93 -4.26 -5.98 -14.05
C ASP A 93 -4.06 -4.67 -13.28
N ARG A 94 -5.13 -3.88 -13.10
CA ARG A 94 -5.07 -2.62 -12.36
C ARG A 94 -4.92 -2.83 -10.86
N LEU A 95 -5.64 -3.77 -10.27
CA LEU A 95 -5.55 -4.12 -8.85
C LEU A 95 -4.18 -4.70 -8.51
N TYR A 96 -3.62 -5.55 -9.38
CA TYR A 96 -2.29 -6.13 -9.17
C TYR A 96 -1.17 -5.09 -9.33
N ARG A 97 -1.31 -4.15 -10.27
CA ARG A 97 -0.39 -3.01 -10.36
C ARG A 97 -0.40 -2.14 -9.10
N GLU A 98 -1.54 -2.03 -8.43
CA GLU A 98 -1.63 -1.28 -7.18
C GLU A 98 -0.90 -2.00 -6.03
N LEU A 99 -0.91 -3.34 -6.00
CA LEU A 99 -0.19 -4.13 -4.98
C LEU A 99 1.32 -3.85 -4.98
N GLU A 100 1.92 -3.55 -6.14
CA GLU A 100 3.34 -3.20 -6.25
C GLU A 100 3.70 -1.91 -5.51
N ARG A 101 2.74 -0.98 -5.38
CA ARG A 101 2.93 0.32 -4.74
C ARG A 101 2.38 0.36 -3.32
N ASN A 102 1.38 -0.47 -3.05
CA ASN A 102 0.56 -0.40 -1.86
C ASN A 102 0.64 -1.70 -1.05
N LEU A 103 1.68 -1.76 -0.22
CA LEU A 103 1.96 -2.91 0.66
C LEU A 103 0.83 -3.23 1.64
N ALA A 104 -0.04 -2.26 1.92
CA ALA A 104 -1.14 -2.37 2.87
C ALA A 104 -2.38 -3.08 2.30
N MET A 105 -2.41 -3.29 0.99
CA MET A 105 -3.55 -3.85 0.28
C MET A 105 -3.34 -5.35 0.03
N LYS A 106 -4.44 -6.10 0.04
CA LYS A 106 -4.45 -7.50 -0.43
C LYS A 106 -5.58 -7.68 -1.43
N VAL A 107 -5.31 -8.46 -2.47
CA VAL A 107 -6.30 -8.82 -3.50
C VAL A 107 -6.34 -10.34 -3.58
N GLU A 108 -7.54 -10.88 -3.48
CA GLU A 108 -7.83 -12.32 -3.60
C GLU A 108 -8.88 -12.51 -4.69
N ASP A 109 -8.87 -13.67 -5.35
CA ASP A 109 -9.92 -14.02 -6.29
C ASP A 109 -11.21 -14.38 -5.52
N GLY A 110 -12.35 -13.90 -6.01
CA GLY A 110 -13.67 -14.14 -5.41
C GLY A 110 -14.30 -15.47 -5.84
N GLU A 111 -15.59 -15.61 -5.58
CA GLU A 111 -16.37 -16.82 -5.94
C GLU A 111 -16.49 -17.02 -7.45
N THR A 112 -16.42 -15.93 -8.23
CA THR A 112 -16.46 -15.95 -9.69
C THR A 112 -15.17 -15.36 -10.26
N ALA A 113 -14.84 -15.75 -11.49
CA ALA A 113 -13.66 -15.23 -12.21
C ALA A 113 -13.70 -13.71 -12.47
N ASP A 114 -14.87 -13.10 -12.27
CA ASP A 114 -15.13 -11.67 -12.49
C ASP A 114 -15.25 -10.88 -11.19
N THR A 115 -14.99 -11.51 -10.04
CA THR A 115 -15.05 -10.90 -8.71
C THR A 115 -13.70 -11.01 -8.02
N PHE A 116 -13.26 -9.93 -7.39
CA PHE A 116 -12.04 -9.83 -6.61
C PHE A 116 -12.37 -9.34 -5.20
N LEU A 117 -11.82 -9.98 -4.19
CA LEU A 117 -11.90 -9.51 -2.81
C LEU A 117 -10.70 -8.62 -2.52
N VAL A 118 -10.97 -7.34 -2.29
CA VAL A 118 -9.93 -6.33 -2.02
C VAL A 118 -10.00 -5.93 -0.56
N SER A 119 -8.87 -6.03 0.13
CA SER A 119 -8.72 -5.75 1.55
C SER A 119 -7.74 -4.59 1.75
N GLY A 120 -8.05 -3.67 2.67
CA GLY A 120 -7.21 -2.51 2.99
C GLY A 120 -7.34 -2.05 4.44
N ARG A 121 -6.56 -1.02 4.82
CA ARG A 121 -6.49 -0.47 6.19
C ARG A 121 -7.73 0.31 6.66
N GLY A 122 -8.78 0.39 5.86
CA GLY A 122 -9.98 1.13 6.21
C GLY A 122 -10.84 1.43 4.99
N THR A 123 -12.01 2.00 5.21
CA THR A 123 -12.93 2.38 4.13
C THR A 123 -12.36 3.50 3.28
N LEU A 124 -11.79 4.54 3.89
CA LEU A 124 -11.20 5.67 3.17
C LEU A 124 -10.10 5.23 2.19
N HIS A 125 -9.25 4.30 2.61
CA HIS A 125 -8.18 3.76 1.78
C HIS A 125 -8.73 3.15 0.48
N LEU A 126 -9.77 2.32 0.59
CA LEU A 126 -10.40 1.67 -0.56
C LEU A 126 -11.21 2.67 -1.40
N THR A 127 -11.84 3.67 -0.77
CA THR A 127 -12.54 4.75 -1.47
C THR A 127 -11.59 5.56 -2.36
N ILE A 128 -10.38 5.88 -1.88
CA ILE A 128 -9.38 6.59 -2.69
C ILE A 128 -9.00 5.76 -3.93
N LEU A 129 -8.78 4.45 -3.76
CA LEU A 129 -8.49 3.56 -4.88
C LEU A 129 -9.63 3.55 -5.90
N ILE A 130 -10.88 3.41 -5.43
CA ILE A 130 -12.06 3.40 -6.30
C ILE A 130 -12.16 4.70 -7.09
N GLU A 131 -12.00 5.85 -6.43
CA GLU A 131 -12.10 7.15 -7.08
C GLU A 131 -10.97 7.39 -8.09
N ASN A 132 -9.75 6.94 -7.79
CA ASN A 132 -8.63 6.99 -8.73
C ASN A 132 -8.92 6.14 -9.96
N MET A 133 -9.37 4.90 -9.77
CA MET A 133 -9.75 4.01 -10.87
C MET A 133 -10.90 4.60 -11.71
N ARG A 134 -11.90 5.21 -11.06
CA ARG A 134 -12.99 5.90 -11.77
C ARG A 134 -12.47 7.05 -12.64
N ARG A 135 -11.53 7.86 -12.15
CA ARG A 135 -10.87 8.94 -12.91
C ARG A 135 -9.99 8.42 -14.05
N GLU A 136 -9.40 7.25 -13.86
CA GLU A 136 -8.67 6.52 -14.91
C GLU A 136 -9.59 5.91 -15.98
N GLY A 137 -10.92 5.92 -15.77
CA GLY A 137 -11.93 5.42 -16.73
C GLY A 137 -12.29 3.95 -16.55
N TYR A 138 -12.03 3.37 -15.37
CA TYR A 138 -12.53 2.05 -15.00
C TYR A 138 -13.99 2.11 -14.57
N GLU A 139 -14.74 1.11 -14.99
CA GLU A 139 -16.15 0.95 -14.62
C GLU A 139 -16.37 -0.48 -14.11
N PHE A 140 -16.76 -0.57 -12.84
CA PHE A 140 -16.89 -1.81 -12.10
C PHE A 140 -17.88 -1.61 -10.95
N MET A 141 -18.38 -2.71 -10.39
CA MET A 141 -19.27 -2.71 -9.24
C MET A 141 -18.47 -2.97 -7.96
N ILE A 142 -18.95 -2.40 -6.86
CA ILE A 142 -18.40 -2.63 -5.53
C ILE A 142 -19.47 -3.22 -4.60
N GLY A 143 -19.05 -4.15 -3.75
CA GLY A 143 -19.87 -4.64 -2.65
C GLY A 143 -19.72 -3.79 -1.39
N PRO A 144 -20.60 -3.97 -0.40
CA PRO A 144 -20.50 -3.26 0.86
C PRO A 144 -19.19 -3.64 1.60
N PRO A 145 -18.54 -2.69 2.29
CA PRO A 145 -17.38 -2.98 3.13
C PRO A 145 -17.78 -3.88 4.30
N LYS A 146 -16.92 -4.87 4.60
CA LYS A 146 -17.06 -5.78 5.74
C LYS A 146 -15.78 -5.76 6.58
N VAL A 147 -15.92 -5.89 7.89
CA VAL A 147 -14.77 -6.00 8.82
C VAL A 147 -14.05 -7.34 8.64
N ILE A 148 -12.73 -7.34 8.83
CA ILE A 148 -11.91 -8.54 8.82
C ILE A 148 -11.70 -9.01 10.26
N ASN A 149 -12.44 -10.05 10.64
CA ASN A 149 -12.30 -10.65 11.98
C ASN A 149 -11.04 -11.50 12.08
N LYS A 150 -10.45 -11.54 13.28
CA LYS A 150 -9.29 -12.37 13.61
C LYS A 150 -9.61 -13.29 14.78
N THR A 151 -9.13 -14.53 14.71
CA THR A 151 -9.21 -15.46 15.84
C THR A 151 -7.94 -15.37 16.67
N VAL A 152 -8.05 -14.90 17.91
CA VAL A 152 -6.92 -14.81 18.86
C VAL A 152 -7.30 -15.56 20.13
N ASN A 153 -6.47 -16.54 20.54
CA ASN A 153 -6.73 -17.39 21.71
C ASN A 153 -8.12 -18.06 21.69
N GLY A 154 -8.57 -18.51 20.51
CA GLY A 154 -9.87 -19.15 20.32
C GLY A 154 -11.07 -18.20 20.34
N LYS A 155 -10.87 -16.88 20.45
CA LYS A 155 -11.94 -15.87 20.42
C LYS A 155 -11.92 -15.12 19.10
N LEU A 156 -13.11 -14.93 18.52
CA LEU A 156 -13.29 -14.06 17.35
C LEU A 156 -13.27 -12.60 17.80
N LEU A 157 -12.35 -11.81 17.25
CA LEU A 157 -12.19 -10.40 17.52
C LEU A 157 -12.38 -9.59 16.24
N GLU A 158 -13.04 -8.45 16.37
CA GLU A 158 -13.15 -7.44 15.31
C GLU A 158 -12.13 -6.31 15.54
N PRO A 159 -11.65 -5.65 14.48
CA PRO A 159 -10.80 -4.47 14.63
C PRO A 159 -11.62 -3.30 15.19
N TYR A 160 -11.03 -2.54 16.12
CA TYR A 160 -11.59 -1.30 16.64
C TYR A 160 -10.62 -0.15 16.42
N GLU A 161 -11.15 1.05 16.21
CA GLU A 161 -10.37 2.28 16.03
C GLU A 161 -10.79 3.33 17.06
N VAL A 162 -9.83 4.14 17.50
CA VAL A 162 -10.09 5.26 18.41
C VAL A 162 -10.28 6.52 17.57
N CYS A 163 -11.52 7.01 17.51
CA CYS A 163 -11.82 8.29 16.88
C CYS A 163 -11.70 9.42 17.91
N THR A 164 -10.84 10.40 17.63
CA THR A 164 -10.74 11.62 18.44
C THR A 164 -11.31 12.78 17.64
N HIS A 165 -12.38 13.39 18.16
CA HIS A 165 -13.01 14.55 17.55
C HIS A 165 -12.81 15.78 18.43
N ALA A 166 -12.08 16.78 17.94
CA ALA A 166 -11.88 18.04 18.64
C ALA A 166 -13.04 18.98 18.35
N LEU A 167 -13.91 19.19 19.34
CA LEU A 167 -15.00 20.15 19.25
C LEU A 167 -14.52 21.54 19.71
N PRO A 168 -14.92 22.63 19.02
CA PRO A 168 -14.76 23.97 19.55
C PRO A 168 -15.53 24.10 20.87
N ARG A 169 -15.02 24.92 21.80
CA ARG A 169 -15.58 25.08 23.17
C ARG A 169 -16.99 25.65 23.20
N GLU A 170 -17.48 26.22 22.11
CA GLU A 170 -18.82 26.78 22.00
C GLU A 170 -19.61 26.06 20.92
N PRO A 171 -20.81 25.52 21.23
CA PRO A 171 -21.71 25.07 20.19
C PRO A 171 -22.15 26.29 19.38
N LYS A 172 -21.85 26.31 18.07
CA LYS A 172 -22.47 27.29 17.17
C LYS A 172 -23.97 27.10 17.26
N GLN A 173 -24.67 28.12 17.76
CA GLN A 173 -26.12 28.16 17.74
C GLN A 173 -26.55 28.21 16.27
N PHE A 174 -26.96 27.06 15.73
CA PHE A 174 -27.58 27.00 14.42
C PHE A 174 -28.95 27.66 14.56
N ASN A 175 -29.04 28.92 14.14
CA ASN A 175 -30.32 29.58 13.94
C ASN A 175 -30.97 28.94 12.72
N VAL A 176 -32.00 28.12 12.97
CA VAL A 176 -32.99 27.69 11.97
C VAL A 176 -34.05 28.77 11.86
#